data_AF-A0A956M589-F1
#
_entry.id   AF-A0A956M589-F1
#
_cell.length_a   1.000
_cell.length_b   1.000
_cell.length_c   1.000
_cell.angle_alpha   90.00
_cell.angle_beta   90.00
_cell.angle_gamma   90.00
#
_symmetry.space_group_name_H-M   'P 1'
#
loop_
_entity.id
_entity.type
_entity.pdbx_description
1 polymer ?
#
loop_
_entity_poly.entity_id
_entity_poly.type
_entity_poly.pdbx_seq_one_letter_code
_entity_poly.pdbx_strand_id
1 'polypeptide(L)'
;FLTNPFISPIIDTYKNKVDFRRVIDQNQILIANLSKGKISEDAMMLLGAILITKIQLAALSRSDIPEKDRTDFHLYIDECQNFLSENFANLFAEMRKYRLNLVLANQHFGQLETSIQQSILGNIGSLLCFRLGVFDAELMQKEFYPYVNSKNLIELPKYHIFLKLMIDGVASRVFSAKTLRLDDKLHLQKNKITKVSQARYSRNGMFI
;
A
#
# COMPACT_ATOMS: atom_id res chain seq x y z
N PHE A 1 5.41 24.80 1.13
CA PHE A 1 4.39 24.03 0.38
C PHE A 1 3.91 24.73 -0.89
N LEU A 2 3.36 25.95 -0.82
CA LEU A 2 2.85 26.69 -2.00
C LEU A 2 3.93 27.12 -3.02
N THR A 3 5.20 27.14 -2.62
CA THR A 3 6.35 27.44 -3.49
C THR A 3 6.87 26.23 -4.26
N ASN A 4 6.38 25.02 -3.98
CA ASN A 4 6.83 23.82 -4.69
C ASN A 4 6.04 23.69 -6.01
N PRO A 5 6.70 23.72 -7.19
CA PRO A 5 6.03 23.72 -8.49
C PRO A 5 5.25 22.42 -8.79
N PHE A 6 5.52 21.33 -8.05
CA PHE A 6 4.74 20.09 -8.15
C PHE A 6 3.47 20.11 -7.28
N ILE A 7 3.52 20.79 -6.13
CA ILE A 7 2.40 20.82 -5.17
C ILE A 7 1.43 21.94 -5.51
N SER A 8 1.95 23.13 -5.85
CA SER A 8 1.16 24.33 -6.08
C SER A 8 0.01 24.08 -7.07
N PRO A 9 0.22 23.46 -8.26
CA PRO A 9 -0.87 23.20 -9.20
C PRO A 9 -1.91 22.21 -8.69
N ILE A 10 -1.53 21.27 -7.82
CA ILE A 10 -2.44 20.26 -7.26
C ILE A 10 -3.39 20.90 -6.24
N ILE A 11 -2.88 21.83 -5.42
CA ILE A 11 -3.66 22.56 -4.44
C ILE A 11 -4.50 23.66 -5.10
N ASP A 12 -3.94 24.36 -6.08
CA ASP A 12 -4.56 25.52 -6.73
C ASP A 12 -5.59 25.12 -7.81
N THR A 13 -5.73 23.83 -8.10
CA THR A 13 -6.76 23.35 -9.01
C THR A 13 -8.12 23.28 -8.29
N TYR A 14 -9.02 24.21 -8.64
CA TYR A 14 -10.41 24.28 -8.13
C TYR A 14 -11.31 23.07 -8.42
N LYS A 15 -10.95 22.20 -9.37
CA LYS A 15 -11.72 21.01 -9.75
C LYS A 15 -10.88 19.74 -9.60
N ASN A 16 -11.32 18.80 -8.77
CA ASN A 16 -10.70 17.48 -8.73
C ASN A 16 -10.83 16.83 -10.13
N LYS A 17 -9.70 16.62 -10.81
CA LYS A 17 -9.65 16.06 -12.16
C LYS A 17 -9.68 14.53 -12.17
N VAL A 18 -9.51 13.90 -11.01
CA VAL A 18 -9.48 12.43 -10.84
C VAL A 18 -10.68 11.99 -10.02
N ASP A 19 -11.50 11.13 -10.61
CA ASP A 19 -12.63 10.49 -9.94
C ASP A 19 -12.19 9.16 -9.34
N PHE A 20 -11.81 9.19 -8.06
CA PHE A 20 -11.38 8.00 -7.32
C PHE A 20 -12.51 6.99 -7.12
N ARG A 21 -13.77 7.43 -7.09
CA ARG A 21 -14.91 6.51 -6.96
C ARG A 21 -15.03 5.67 -8.23
N ARG A 22 -14.96 6.31 -9.39
CA ARG A 22 -14.91 5.61 -10.68
C ARG A 22 -13.71 4.67 -10.78
N VAL A 23 -12.53 5.08 -10.31
CA VAL A 23 -11.32 4.22 -10.32
C VAL A 23 -11.58 2.92 -9.55
N ILE A 24 -12.19 3.03 -8.37
CA ILE A 24 -12.51 1.88 -7.51
C ILE A 24 -13.61 1.02 -8.13
N ASP A 25 -14.76 1.60 -8.50
CA ASP A 25 -15.92 0.84 -8.97
C ASP A 25 -15.66 0.14 -10.32
N GLN A 26 -14.80 0.72 -11.17
CA GLN A 26 -14.43 0.14 -12.46
C GLN A 26 -13.16 -0.72 -12.40
N ASN A 27 -12.64 -1.02 -11.20
CA ASN A 27 -11.41 -1.80 -10.99
C ASN A 27 -10.24 -1.32 -11.88
N GLN A 28 -10.06 0.00 -11.97
CA GLN A 28 -8.97 0.59 -12.75
C GLN A 28 -7.64 0.46 -12.01
N ILE A 29 -6.55 0.41 -12.77
CA ILE A 29 -5.19 0.43 -12.21
C ILE A 29 -4.74 1.88 -12.04
N LEU A 30 -4.57 2.32 -10.79
CA LEU A 30 -3.98 3.61 -10.44
C LEU A 30 -2.54 3.41 -9.97
N ILE A 31 -1.59 4.06 -10.64
CA ILE A 31 -0.17 4.05 -10.25
C ILE A 31 0.23 5.48 -9.87
N ALA A 32 0.54 5.68 -8.59
CA ALA A 32 1.09 6.94 -8.08
C ALA A 32 2.60 6.82 -7.92
N ASN A 33 3.37 7.56 -8.73
CA ASN A 33 4.81 7.60 -8.59
C ASN A 33 5.23 8.78 -7.69
N LEU A 34 5.56 8.48 -6.44
CA LEU A 34 5.98 9.46 -5.44
C LEU A 34 7.49 9.36 -5.13
N SER A 35 8.31 8.90 -6.07
CA SER A 35 9.73 8.66 -5.83
C SER A 35 10.47 9.91 -5.31
N LYS A 36 11.16 9.80 -4.16
CA LYS A 36 11.96 10.87 -3.51
C LYS A 36 12.99 11.54 -4.43
N GLY A 37 13.47 10.83 -5.47
CA GLY A 37 14.41 11.40 -6.45
C GLY A 37 13.79 12.42 -7.43
N LYS A 38 12.46 12.58 -7.44
CA LYS A 38 11.75 13.49 -8.35
C LYS A 38 10.99 14.62 -7.65
N ILE A 39 10.61 14.40 -6.39
CA ILE A 39 9.85 15.34 -5.56
C ILE A 39 10.49 15.38 -4.17
N SER A 40 10.42 16.53 -3.48
CA SER A 40 10.93 16.63 -2.11
C SER A 40 10.19 15.68 -1.16
N GLU A 41 10.82 15.33 -0.04
CA GLU A 41 10.24 14.43 0.96
C GLU A 41 8.90 14.93 1.49
N ASP A 42 8.81 16.20 1.89
CA ASP A 42 7.55 16.82 2.32
C ASP A 42 6.45 16.76 1.24
N ALA A 43 6.84 16.88 -0.04
CA ALA A 43 5.90 16.80 -1.15
C ALA A 43 5.39 15.36 -1.32
N MET A 44 6.28 14.38 -1.22
CA MET A 44 5.93 12.96 -1.25
C MET A 44 4.94 12.62 -0.14
N MET A 45 5.27 13.01 1.11
CA MET A 45 4.43 12.73 2.28
C MET A 45 3.04 13.36 2.11
N LEU A 46 2.98 14.64 1.76
CA LEU A 46 1.72 15.35 1.56
C LEU A 46 0.88 14.72 0.44
N LEU A 47 1.48 14.48 -0.74
CA LEU A 47 0.76 13.93 -1.88
C LEU A 47 0.28 12.51 -1.60
N GLY A 48 1.10 11.67 -0.97
CA GLY A 48 0.71 10.33 -0.57
C GLY A 48 -0.45 10.35 0.44
N ALA A 49 -0.38 11.19 1.46
CA ALA A 49 -1.47 11.35 2.43
C ALA A 49 -2.79 11.80 1.76
N ILE A 50 -2.72 12.76 0.82
CA ILE A 50 -3.89 13.21 0.05
C ILE A 50 -4.46 12.06 -0.78
N LEU A 51 -3.62 11.31 -1.50
CA LEU A 51 -4.07 10.19 -2.35
C LEU A 51 -4.75 9.09 -1.52
N ILE A 52 -4.12 8.67 -0.42
CA ILE A 52 -4.66 7.68 0.50
C ILE A 52 -6.02 8.15 1.03
N THR A 53 -6.10 9.39 1.52
CA THR A 53 -7.35 9.98 2.03
C THR A 53 -8.44 10.01 0.95
N LYS A 54 -8.10 10.38 -0.29
CA LYS A 54 -9.08 10.41 -1.39
C LYS A 54 -9.60 9.01 -1.75
N ILE A 55 -8.72 8.01 -1.77
CA ILE A 55 -9.11 6.60 -2.01
C ILE A 55 -9.99 6.11 -0.86
N GLN A 56 -9.64 6.44 0.38
CA GLN A 56 -10.44 6.11 1.57
C GLN A 56 -11.85 6.72 1.49
N LEU A 57 -11.96 8.03 1.22
CA LEU A 57 -13.25 8.70 1.07
C LEU A 57 -14.08 8.11 -0.08
N ALA A 58 -13.44 7.72 -1.18
CA ALA A 58 -14.11 7.05 -2.29
C ALA A 58 -14.57 5.63 -1.93
N ALA A 59 -13.85 4.91 -1.07
CA ALA A 59 -14.30 3.63 -0.54
C ALA A 59 -15.46 3.80 0.45
N LEU A 60 -15.38 4.78 1.36
CA LEU A 60 -16.45 5.11 2.32
C LEU A 60 -17.74 5.51 1.62
N SER A 61 -17.66 6.24 0.50
CA SER A 61 -18.85 6.61 -0.24
C SER A 61 -19.60 5.41 -0.81
N ARG A 62 -19.01 4.20 -0.84
CA ARG A 62 -19.68 2.94 -1.28
C ARG A 62 -20.73 2.44 -0.30
N SER A 63 -21.03 3.22 0.74
CA SER A 63 -22.16 3.00 1.65
C SER A 63 -23.50 2.92 0.91
N ASP A 64 -23.60 3.53 -0.28
CA ASP A 64 -24.75 3.48 -1.18
C ASP A 64 -24.92 2.14 -1.92
N ILE A 65 -23.87 1.30 -1.98
CA ILE A 65 -23.90 -0.03 -2.60
C ILE A 65 -24.00 -1.10 -1.51
N PRO A 66 -24.90 -2.11 -1.62
CA PRO A 66 -24.92 -3.25 -0.71
C PRO A 66 -23.57 -4.00 -0.67
N GLU A 67 -23.13 -4.46 0.50
CA GLU A 67 -21.79 -5.06 0.68
C GLU A 67 -21.50 -6.26 -0.24
N LYS A 68 -22.53 -7.04 -0.59
CA LYS A 68 -22.46 -8.17 -1.52
C LYS A 68 -22.15 -7.76 -2.96
N ASP A 69 -22.51 -6.53 -3.34
CA ASP A 69 -22.40 -6.02 -4.71
C ASP A 69 -21.16 -5.12 -4.88
N ARG A 70 -20.45 -4.81 -3.78
CA ARG A 70 -19.19 -4.05 -3.81
C ARG A 70 -18.09 -4.90 -4.43
N THR A 71 -17.29 -4.29 -5.32
CA THR A 71 -16.08 -4.91 -5.86
C THR A 71 -14.89 -4.74 -4.91
N ASP A 72 -14.00 -5.73 -4.90
CA ASP A 72 -12.74 -5.64 -4.17
C ASP A 72 -11.76 -4.70 -4.86
N PHE A 73 -11.21 -3.74 -4.10
CA PHE A 73 -10.16 -2.85 -4.58
C PHE A 73 -8.94 -2.95 -3.66
N HIS A 74 -7.76 -3.10 -4.26
CA HIS A 74 -6.52 -3.32 -3.52
C HIS A 74 -5.64 -2.06 -3.54
N LEU A 75 -5.34 -1.53 -2.36
CA LEU A 75 -4.41 -0.43 -2.16
C LEU A 75 -3.07 -0.98 -1.67
N TYR A 76 -2.05 -0.88 -2.52
CA TYR A 76 -0.68 -1.23 -2.20
C TYR A 76 0.09 0.02 -1.81
N ILE A 77 0.70 0.02 -0.62
CA ILE A 77 1.51 1.13 -0.13
C ILE A 77 2.90 0.59 0.17
N ASP A 78 3.83 0.93 -0.73
CA ASP A 78 5.25 0.70 -0.52
C ASP A 78 5.83 1.76 0.41
N GLU A 79 6.84 1.39 1.19
CA GLU A 79 7.44 2.24 2.23
C GLU A 79 6.37 2.90 3.13
N CYS A 80 5.45 2.09 3.64
CA CYS A 80 4.25 2.58 4.32
C CYS A 80 4.55 3.42 5.56
N GLN A 81 5.72 3.28 6.20
CA GLN A 81 6.15 4.06 7.36
C GLN A 81 6.08 5.57 7.14
N ASN A 82 6.18 6.04 5.89
CA ASN A 82 6.06 7.47 5.57
C ASN A 82 4.62 8.00 5.71
N PHE A 83 3.62 7.13 5.81
CA PHE A 83 2.19 7.46 5.80
C PHE A 83 1.42 6.88 7.00
N LEU A 84 2.09 6.09 7.84
CA LEU A 84 1.46 5.44 8.99
C LEU A 84 1.31 6.41 10.17
N SER A 85 0.16 6.31 10.83
CA SER A 85 -0.13 6.91 12.13
C SER A 85 -0.98 5.93 12.94
N GLU A 86 -1.14 6.13 14.25
CA GLU A 86 -1.99 5.26 15.08
C GLU A 86 -3.42 5.16 14.54
N ASN A 87 -3.97 6.31 14.10
CA ASN A 87 -5.31 6.37 13.54
C ASN A 87 -5.42 5.66 12.19
N PHE A 88 -4.33 5.63 11.41
CA PHE A 88 -4.30 4.99 10.10
C PHE A 88 -4.68 3.51 10.19
N ALA A 89 -4.05 2.75 11.09
CA ALA A 89 -4.27 1.31 11.17
C ALA A 89 -5.70 0.94 11.57
N ASN A 90 -6.28 1.66 12.54
CA ASN A 90 -7.67 1.47 12.96
C ASN A 90 -8.65 1.83 11.84
N LEU A 91 -8.43 2.97 11.16
CA LEU A 91 -9.29 3.40 10.05
C LEU A 91 -9.32 2.37 8.92
N PHE A 92 -8.17 1.79 8.56
CA PHE A 92 -8.12 0.78 7.50
C PHE A 92 -8.70 -0.57 7.90
N ALA A 93 -8.72 -0.91 9.18
CA ALA A 93 -9.43 -2.10 9.66
C ALA A 93 -10.95 -2.00 9.36
N GLU A 94 -11.54 -0.82 9.49
CA GLU A 94 -12.95 -0.57 9.16
C GLU A 94 -13.23 -0.59 7.66
N MET A 95 -12.24 -0.22 6.83
CA MET A 95 -12.38 -0.16 5.37
C MET A 95 -12.65 -1.52 4.71
N ARG A 96 -12.43 -2.64 5.43
CA ARG A 96 -12.79 -3.98 4.97
C ARG A 96 -14.27 -4.12 4.63
N LYS A 97 -15.16 -3.50 5.44
CA LYS A 97 -16.62 -3.49 5.19
C LYS A 97 -16.93 -2.85 3.85
N TYR A 98 -16.09 -1.93 3.41
CA TYR A 98 -16.23 -1.25 2.13
C TYR A 98 -15.53 -1.99 0.99
N ARG A 99 -14.93 -3.17 1.21
CA ARG A 99 -14.12 -3.91 0.22
C ARG A 99 -12.92 -3.12 -0.32
N LEU A 100 -12.26 -2.39 0.57
CA LEU A 100 -10.94 -1.80 0.31
C LEU A 100 -9.90 -2.62 1.07
N ASN A 101 -9.11 -3.38 0.31
CA ASN A 101 -8.09 -4.29 0.81
C ASN A 101 -6.74 -3.59 0.82
N LEU A 102 -6.09 -3.55 1.98
CA LEU A 102 -4.82 -2.86 2.16
C LEU A 102 -3.66 -3.86 2.14
N VAL A 103 -2.59 -3.52 1.41
CA VAL A 103 -1.32 -4.25 1.41
C VAL A 103 -0.21 -3.25 1.73
N LEU A 104 0.43 -3.45 2.87
CA LEU A 104 1.50 -2.60 3.38
C LEU A 104 2.84 -3.29 3.20
N ALA A 105 3.81 -2.59 2.63
CA ALA A 105 5.20 -3.03 2.58
C ALA A 105 6.09 -2.07 3.37
N ASN A 106 6.99 -2.64 4.17
CA ASN A 106 7.92 -1.91 5.03
C ASN A 106 9.23 -2.71 5.16
N GLN A 107 10.37 -2.04 5.10
CA GLN A 107 11.70 -2.65 5.25
C GLN A 107 12.18 -2.70 6.71
N HIS A 108 11.69 -1.79 7.56
CA HIS A 108 12.17 -1.59 8.93
C HIS A 108 10.99 -1.45 9.89
N PHE A 109 10.27 -2.55 10.12
CA PHE A 109 9.07 -2.53 10.92
C PHE A 109 9.34 -2.12 12.38
N GLY A 110 10.48 -2.56 12.93
CA GLY A 110 10.91 -2.24 14.28
C GLY A 110 11.23 -0.76 14.52
N GLN A 111 11.43 0.04 13.46
CA GLN A 111 11.63 1.49 13.58
C GLN A 111 10.32 2.25 13.78
N LEU A 112 9.17 1.62 13.54
CA LEU A 112 7.87 2.22 13.83
C LEU A 112 7.69 2.38 15.34
N GLU A 113 6.90 3.37 15.75
CA GLU A 113 6.47 3.47 17.15
C GLU A 113 5.70 2.21 17.57
N THR A 114 5.91 1.76 18.82
CA THR A 114 5.34 0.52 19.34
C THR A 114 3.81 0.48 19.22
N SER A 115 3.12 1.60 19.43
CA SER A 115 1.67 1.70 19.29
C SER A 115 1.20 1.45 17.85
N ILE A 116 1.91 2.01 16.87
CA ILE A 116 1.67 1.76 15.44
C ILE A 116 1.92 0.30 15.11
N GLN A 117 3.03 -0.28 15.60
CA GLN A 117 3.34 -1.70 15.39
C GLN A 117 2.22 -2.60 15.89
N GLN A 118 1.77 -2.38 17.13
CA GLN A 118 0.69 -3.15 17.75
C GLN A 118 -0.63 -2.98 17.01
N SER A 119 -0.95 -1.76 16.59
CA SER A 119 -2.18 -1.47 15.84
C SER A 119 -2.18 -2.17 14.47
N ILE A 120 -1.05 -2.18 13.76
CA ILE A 120 -0.92 -2.91 12.49
C ILE A 120 -1.03 -4.43 12.74
N LEU A 121 -0.20 -4.98 13.62
CA LEU A 121 -0.16 -6.43 13.88
C LEU A 121 -1.50 -6.97 14.40
N GLY A 122 -2.21 -6.21 15.24
CA GLY A 122 -3.53 -6.60 15.73
C GLY A 122 -4.63 -6.56 14.68
N ASN A 123 -4.42 -5.82 13.59
CA ASN A 123 -5.41 -5.67 12.53
C ASN A 123 -5.09 -6.48 11.28
N ILE A 124 -3.85 -6.86 10.97
CA ILE A 124 -3.53 -7.61 9.74
C ILE A 124 -4.06 -9.05 9.80
N GLY A 125 -4.66 -9.50 8.69
CA GLY A 125 -5.08 -10.91 8.56
C GLY A 125 -3.94 -11.80 8.10
N SER A 126 -3.18 -11.33 7.11
CA SER A 126 -2.08 -12.08 6.49
C SER A 126 -0.77 -11.32 6.69
N LEU A 127 0.28 -12.06 7.08
CA LEU A 127 1.62 -11.56 7.28
C LEU A 127 2.59 -12.36 6.42
N LEU A 128 3.44 -11.67 5.67
CA LEU A 128 4.50 -12.24 4.86
C LEU A 128 5.82 -11.56 5.25
N CYS A 129 6.83 -12.36 5.58
CA CYS A 129 8.16 -11.87 5.91
C CYS A 129 9.19 -12.45 4.94
N PHE A 130 9.93 -11.55 4.29
CA PHE A 130 11.18 -11.88 3.61
C PHE A 130 12.32 -11.97 4.63
N ARG A 131 13.56 -12.07 4.14
CA ARG A 131 14.75 -11.95 4.99
C ARG A 131 14.74 -10.64 5.77
N LEU A 132 14.89 -10.74 7.09
CA LEU A 132 14.91 -9.59 8.01
C LEU A 132 16.29 -9.36 8.62
N GLY A 133 16.50 -8.15 9.14
CA GLY A 133 17.60 -7.86 10.06
C GLY A 133 17.34 -8.44 11.45
N VAL A 134 18.37 -8.47 12.31
CA VAL A 134 18.30 -9.07 13.66
C VAL A 134 17.15 -8.49 14.48
N PHE A 135 17.05 -7.16 14.54
CA PHE A 135 16.05 -6.47 15.34
C PHE A 135 14.60 -6.77 14.89
N ASP A 136 14.34 -6.66 13.58
CA ASP A 136 13.02 -6.98 13.02
C ASP A 136 12.68 -8.46 13.18
N ALA A 137 13.66 -9.36 13.05
CA ALA A 137 13.46 -10.79 13.23
C ALA A 137 13.08 -11.16 14.67
N GLU A 138 13.65 -10.49 15.67
CA GLU A 138 13.30 -10.69 17.07
C GLU A 138 11.88 -10.25 17.41
N LEU A 139 11.39 -9.21 16.73
CA LEU A 139 10.01 -8.76 16.84
C LEU A 139 9.06 -9.73 16.12
N MET A 140 9.36 -10.07 14.87
CA MET A 140 8.48 -10.85 13.99
C MET A 140 8.38 -12.32 14.36
N GLN A 141 9.39 -12.93 15.01
CA GLN A 141 9.30 -14.33 15.43
C GLN A 141 8.08 -14.61 16.32
N LYS A 142 7.61 -13.62 17.08
CA LYS A 142 6.43 -13.76 17.95
C LYS A 142 5.17 -14.08 17.16
N GLU A 143 5.05 -13.52 15.94
CA GLU A 143 3.92 -13.77 15.04
C GLU A 143 3.95 -15.14 14.37
N PHE A 144 5.11 -15.78 14.36
CA PHE A 144 5.33 -17.10 13.74
C PHE A 144 5.61 -18.23 14.75
N TYR A 145 5.53 -17.92 16.05
CA TYR A 145 5.71 -18.90 17.11
C TYR A 145 4.65 -20.03 17.01
N PRO A 146 4.99 -21.29 17.33
CA PRO A 146 6.31 -21.82 17.70
C PRO A 146 7.17 -22.27 16.52
N TYR A 147 6.73 -22.06 15.27
CA TYR A 147 7.28 -22.75 14.10
C TYR A 147 8.55 -22.11 13.55
N VAL A 148 8.69 -20.79 13.69
CA VAL A 148 9.81 -20.02 13.12
C VAL A 148 10.39 -19.13 14.19
N ASN A 149 11.72 -19.13 14.31
CA ASN A 149 12.46 -18.26 15.22
C ASN A 149 13.20 -17.14 14.45
N SER A 150 13.83 -16.22 15.19
CA SER A 150 14.59 -15.11 14.60
C SER A 150 15.69 -15.58 13.64
N LYS A 151 16.43 -16.65 13.99
CA LYS A 151 17.49 -17.21 13.14
C LYS A 151 16.96 -17.61 11.76
N ASN A 152 15.80 -18.28 11.71
CA ASN A 152 15.18 -18.66 10.45
C ASN A 152 14.86 -17.44 9.56
N LEU A 153 14.36 -16.36 10.15
CA LEU A 153 14.02 -15.12 9.43
C LEU A 153 15.26 -14.38 8.89
N ILE A 154 16.37 -14.41 9.62
CA ILE A 154 17.64 -13.78 9.24
C ILE A 154 18.32 -14.56 8.10
N GLU A 155 18.24 -15.89 8.14
CA GLU A 155 18.93 -16.78 7.19
C GLU A 155 18.11 -17.04 5.90
N LEU A 156 16.91 -16.48 5.77
CA LEU A 156 16.04 -16.66 4.59
C LEU A 156 16.79 -16.31 3.28
N PRO A 157 16.85 -17.23 2.30
CA PRO A 157 17.43 -16.92 1.01
C PRO A 157 16.60 -15.87 0.25
N LYS A 158 17.22 -15.25 -0.76
CA LYS A 158 16.52 -14.32 -1.65
C LYS A 158 15.26 -14.99 -2.23
N TYR A 159 14.17 -14.23 -2.29
CA TYR A 159 12.86 -14.68 -2.80
C TYR A 159 12.17 -15.78 -1.98
N HIS A 160 12.70 -16.16 -0.82
CA HIS A 160 12.00 -17.02 0.11
C HIS A 160 11.30 -16.18 1.19
N ILE A 161 10.16 -16.67 1.63
CA ILE A 161 9.32 -16.01 2.62
C ILE A 161 8.81 -17.01 3.65
N PHE A 162 8.58 -16.53 4.87
CA PHE A 162 7.65 -17.15 5.81
C PHE A 162 6.35 -16.37 5.81
N LEU A 163 5.23 -17.07 5.92
CA LEU A 163 3.93 -16.45 5.86
C LEU A 163 2.89 -17.18 6.74
N LYS A 164 1.92 -16.38 7.18
CA LYS A 164 0.69 -16.78 7.85
C LYS A 164 -0.44 -16.07 7.11
N LEU A 165 -1.40 -16.81 6.58
CA LEU A 165 -2.50 -16.27 5.79
C LEU A 165 -3.80 -16.33 6.56
N MET A 166 -4.65 -15.32 6.41
CA MET A 166 -6.07 -15.42 6.77
C MET A 166 -6.83 -16.00 5.59
N ILE A 167 -7.36 -17.21 5.74
CA ILE A 167 -8.14 -17.92 4.72
C ILE A 167 -9.52 -18.17 5.32
N ASP A 168 -10.55 -17.61 4.69
CA ASP A 168 -11.95 -17.75 5.13
C ASP A 168 -12.16 -17.41 6.62
N GLY A 169 -11.45 -16.38 7.11
CA GLY A 169 -11.52 -15.93 8.51
C GLY A 169 -10.72 -16.76 9.50
N VAL A 170 -9.97 -17.77 9.03
CA VAL A 170 -9.10 -18.61 9.86
C VAL A 170 -7.64 -18.37 9.52
N ALA A 171 -6.82 -18.12 10.54
CA ALA A 171 -5.38 -18.03 10.38
C ALA A 171 -4.79 -19.41 10.04
N SER A 172 -4.05 -19.48 8.94
CA SER A 172 -3.31 -20.68 8.54
C SER A 172 -2.22 -21.00 9.55
N ARG A 173 -1.72 -22.24 9.51
CA ARG A 173 -0.40 -22.54 10.09
C ARG A 173 0.66 -21.71 9.37
N VAL A 174 1.78 -21.48 10.04
CA VAL A 174 2.95 -20.86 9.41
C VAL A 174 3.55 -21.83 8.40
N PHE A 175 3.87 -21.34 7.22
CA PHE A 175 4.59 -22.10 6.21
C PHE A 175 5.58 -21.21 5.46
N SER A 176 6.51 -21.83 4.73
CA SER A 176 7.43 -21.13 3.84
C SER A 176 6.97 -21.23 2.39
N ALA A 177 7.36 -20.24 1.60
CA ALA A 177 7.14 -20.25 0.15
C ALA A 177 8.30 -19.57 -0.57
N LYS A 178 8.36 -19.78 -1.89
CA LYS A 178 9.28 -19.09 -2.79
C LYS A 178 8.47 -18.20 -3.74
N THR A 179 8.78 -16.92 -3.78
CA THR A 179 8.10 -15.97 -4.66
C THR A 179 8.48 -16.21 -6.11
N LEU A 180 7.55 -15.96 -7.02
CA LEU A 180 7.81 -15.99 -8.45
C LEU A 180 8.80 -14.88 -8.81
N ARG A 181 9.76 -15.21 -9.69
CA ARG A 181 10.63 -14.20 -10.30
C ARG A 181 9.81 -13.49 -11.37
N LEU A 182 9.86 -12.15 -11.41
CA LEU A 182 9.36 -11.41 -12.57
C LEU A 182 10.15 -11.87 -13.80
N ASP A 183 9.44 -12.33 -14.83
CA ASP A 183 10.05 -12.79 -16.06
C ASP A 183 10.88 -11.65 -16.68
N ASP A 184 12.15 -11.90 -16.99
CA ASP A 184 13.02 -10.91 -17.65
C ASP A 184 12.44 -10.51 -19.02
N LYS A 185 11.56 -11.35 -19.59
CA LYS A 185 10.80 -11.10 -20.83
C LYS A 185 9.55 -10.26 -20.66
N LEU A 186 9.21 -9.78 -19.45
CA LEU A 186 8.34 -8.61 -19.33
C LEU A 186 9.09 -7.42 -19.95
N HIS A 187 9.04 -7.34 -21.29
CA HIS A 187 9.30 -6.13 -22.02
C HIS A 187 8.29 -5.11 -21.51
N LEU A 188 8.68 -4.38 -20.47
CA LEU A 188 7.95 -3.29 -19.91
C LEU A 188 7.78 -2.29 -21.05
N GLN A 189 6.63 -2.35 -21.73
CA GLN A 189 6.19 -1.34 -22.68
C GLN A 189 5.81 -0.06 -21.92
N LYS A 190 6.57 0.30 -20.89
CA LYS A 190 6.37 1.45 -20.01
C LYS A 190 6.09 2.68 -20.84
N ASN A 191 6.93 2.96 -21.84
CA ASN A 191 6.74 4.11 -22.72
C ASN A 191 5.41 4.07 -23.49
N LYS A 192 4.99 2.90 -23.98
CA LYS A 192 3.69 2.75 -24.68
C LYS A 192 2.52 2.91 -23.71
N ILE A 193 2.57 2.23 -22.56
CA ILE A 193 1.55 2.31 -21.51
C ILE A 193 1.41 3.74 -21.02
N THR A 194 2.52 4.42 -20.73
CA THR A 194 2.54 5.83 -20.32
C THR A 194 1.96 6.72 -21.41
N LYS A 195 2.34 6.56 -22.69
CA LYS A 195 1.78 7.34 -23.81
C LYS A 195 0.28 7.13 -23.97
N VAL A 196 -0.20 5.88 -23.93
CA VAL A 196 -1.64 5.57 -24.05
C VAL A 196 -2.41 6.10 -22.85
N SER A 197 -1.88 5.94 -21.64
CA SER A 197 -2.46 6.51 -20.42
C SER A 197 -2.52 8.03 -20.51
N GLN A 198 -1.47 8.67 -21.03
CA GLN A 198 -1.44 10.12 -21.20
C GLN A 198 -2.49 10.59 -22.20
N ALA A 199 -2.58 9.95 -23.37
CA ALA A 199 -3.57 10.29 -24.38
C ALA A 199 -5.03 10.12 -23.91
N ARG A 200 -5.31 9.15 -23.03
CA ARG A 200 -6.68 8.87 -22.54
C ARG A 200 -7.07 9.68 -21.30
N TYR A 201 -6.13 9.86 -20.38
CA TYR A 201 -6.43 10.35 -19.03
C TYR A 201 -5.69 11.64 -18.67
N SER A 202 -4.62 12.03 -19.38
CA SER A 202 -4.03 13.34 -19.13
C SER A 202 -4.95 14.43 -19.62
N ARG A 203 -5.07 15.48 -18.81
CA ARG A 203 -5.72 16.72 -19.20
C ARG A 203 -4.64 17.78 -19.24
N ASN A 204 -4.65 18.63 -20.28
CA ASN A 204 -3.74 19.77 -20.35
C ASN A 204 -3.85 20.59 -19.06
N GLY A 205 -2.78 20.62 -18.27
CA GLY A 205 -2.57 21.63 -17.26
C GLY A 205 -1.79 22.75 -17.95
N MET A 206 -2.38 23.93 -18.07
CA MET A 206 -1.55 25.12 -18.27
C MET A 206 -0.72 25.26 -17.00
N PHE A 207 0.57 25.01 -17.12
CA PHE A 207 1.56 25.46 -16.14
C PHE A 207 1.73 26.95 -16.42
N ILE A 208 1.13 27.79 -15.58
CA ILE A 208 1.39 29.23 -15.58
C ILE A 208 2.55 29.48 -14.61
#